data_AF-A0A351NTR3-F1
#
_entry.id   AF-A0A351NTR3-F1
#
_cell.length_a   1.000
_cell.length_b   1.000
_cell.length_c   1.000
_cell.angle_alpha   90.00
_cell.angle_beta   90.00
_cell.angle_gamma   90.00
#
_symmetry.space_group_name_H-M   'P 1'
#
loop_
_entity.id
_entity.type
_entity.pdbx_description
1 polymer ?
#
loop_
_entity_poly.entity_id
_entity_poly.type
_entity_poly.pdbx_seq_one_letter_code
_entity_poly.pdbx_strand_id
1 'polypeptide(L)'
;MSDDHLDVNIAPIVDANSYYYKTFSQLVLDVLPSRRLSILTCMDCPMELNKFANLKDVEAYIVQAATGCGTDKAIDSLVTFHTFLDTIAWSAIYHTGYGMSSVMDEKIGQLLPDDLETVALHEGNHVNPVRASTEKPEPRSDMAKSIKWCTFSNLTESVTTRELH
;
A
#
# COMPACT_ATOMS: atom_id res chain seq x y z
N MET A 1 9.90 15.66 -30.04
CA MET A 1 8.96 14.77 -29.34
C MET A 1 8.04 15.68 -28.55
N SER A 2 6.83 15.93 -29.07
CA SER A 2 5.88 16.88 -28.47
C SER A 2 5.28 16.26 -27.23
N ASP A 3 5.41 16.95 -26.11
CA ASP A 3 4.94 16.57 -24.78
C ASP A 3 3.47 17.02 -24.58
N ASP A 4 2.61 16.73 -25.56
CA ASP A 4 1.33 17.43 -25.72
C ASP A 4 0.08 16.72 -25.17
N HIS A 5 0.25 15.56 -24.52
CA HIS A 5 -0.87 14.89 -23.85
C HIS A 5 -0.42 14.35 -22.49
N LEU A 6 -0.29 15.27 -21.51
CA LEU A 6 -0.45 14.87 -20.12
C LEU A 6 -1.81 14.15 -20.00
N ASP A 7 -1.75 12.89 -19.61
CA ASP A 7 -2.91 12.01 -19.39
C ASP A 7 -3.99 12.75 -18.61
N VAL A 8 -5.25 12.58 -18.99
CA VAL A 8 -6.43 13.19 -18.33
C VAL A 8 -6.46 12.92 -16.81
N ASN A 9 -5.82 11.84 -16.36
CA ASN A 9 -5.68 11.49 -14.95
C ASN A 9 -4.49 12.18 -14.26
N ILE A 10 -3.46 12.57 -15.00
CA ILE A 10 -2.22 13.16 -14.46
C ILE A 10 -2.26 14.69 -14.49
N ALA A 11 -2.80 15.30 -15.54
CA ALA A 11 -2.85 16.77 -15.66
C ALA A 11 -3.52 17.44 -14.44
N PRO A 12 -4.67 16.95 -13.92
CA PRO A 12 -5.30 17.54 -12.73
C PRO A 12 -4.44 17.44 -11.47
N ILE A 13 -3.62 16.39 -11.34
CA ILE A 13 -2.70 16.21 -10.21
C ILE A 13 -1.60 17.28 -10.27
N VAL A 14 -1.06 17.55 -11.46
CA VAL A 14 -0.03 18.58 -11.67
C VAL A 14 -0.57 19.97 -11.33
N ASP A 15 -1.80 20.28 -11.74
CA ASP A 15 -2.46 21.54 -11.43
C ASP A 15 -2.73 21.69 -9.93
N ALA A 16 -3.27 20.64 -9.29
CA ALA A 16 -3.52 20.63 -7.85
C ALA A 16 -2.24 20.79 -7.03
N ASN A 17 -1.15 20.11 -7.42
CA ASN A 17 0.15 20.25 -6.79
C ASN A 17 0.72 21.67 -6.97
N SER A 18 0.54 22.27 -8.14
CA SER A 18 0.97 23.65 -8.41
C SER A 18 0.22 24.67 -7.54
N TYR A 19 -1.07 24.44 -7.30
CA TYR A 19 -1.86 25.26 -6.37
C TYR A 19 -1.42 25.04 -4.91
N TYR A 20 -1.20 23.78 -4.51
CA TYR A 20 -0.71 23.44 -3.18
C TYR A 20 0.62 24.13 -2.89
N TYR A 21 1.59 24.05 -3.80
CA TYR A 21 2.89 24.72 -3.67
C TYR A 21 2.77 26.24 -3.43
N LYS A 22 1.85 26.92 -4.11
CA LYS A 22 1.63 28.37 -3.96
C LYS A 22 1.00 28.76 -2.62
N THR A 23 0.27 27.84 -1.99
CA THR A 23 -0.46 28.08 -0.73
C THR A 23 0.22 27.46 0.48
N PHE A 24 1.20 26.59 0.25
CA PHE A 24 1.96 25.90 1.27
C PHE A 24 2.85 26.88 2.06
N SER A 25 2.68 26.90 3.38
CA SER A 25 3.34 27.84 4.29
C SER A 25 4.24 27.19 5.35
N GLN A 26 4.26 25.85 5.45
CA GLN A 26 5.08 25.11 6.43
C GLN A 26 6.47 24.79 5.86
N LEU A 27 7.40 25.75 5.96
CA LEU A 27 8.74 25.61 5.37
C LEU A 27 9.75 24.82 6.21
N VAL A 28 9.43 24.47 7.46
CA VAL A 28 10.34 23.71 8.33
C VAL A 28 9.52 22.69 9.12
N LEU A 29 9.36 21.52 8.54
CA LEU A 29 8.98 20.34 9.29
C LEU A 29 10.28 19.78 9.86
N ASP A 30 10.40 19.75 11.19
CA ASP A 30 11.47 19.00 11.83
C ASP A 30 11.45 17.58 11.25
N VAL A 31 12.62 17.08 10.86
CA VAL A 31 12.74 15.75 10.23
C VAL A 31 12.18 14.68 11.17
N LEU A 32 12.22 14.91 12.48
CA LEU A 32 11.80 13.99 13.52
C LEU A 32 10.34 14.24 13.93
N PRO A 33 9.49 13.19 13.96
CA PRO A 33 8.10 13.34 14.36
C PRO A 33 8.00 13.64 15.85
N SER A 34 7.13 14.58 16.23
CA SER A 34 7.00 15.07 17.62
C SER A 34 6.67 13.97 18.63
N ARG A 35 5.94 12.93 18.23
CA ARG A 35 5.58 11.79 19.09
C ARG A 35 6.57 10.64 19.04
N ARG A 36 7.61 10.72 18.20
CA ARG A 36 8.61 9.65 18.01
C ARG A 36 7.94 8.29 17.75
N LEU A 37 6.88 8.32 16.93
CA LEU A 37 6.02 7.18 16.62
C LEU A 37 6.15 6.82 15.14
N SER A 38 6.16 5.52 14.84
CA SER A 38 5.92 4.99 13.51
C SER A 38 4.64 4.14 13.46
N ILE A 39 3.90 4.24 12.37
CA ILE A 39 2.65 3.49 12.16
C ILE A 39 2.75 2.72 10.86
N LEU A 40 2.55 1.40 10.93
CA LEU A 40 2.34 0.55 9.77
C LEU A 40 0.83 0.41 9.51
N THR A 41 0.40 0.70 8.28
CA THR A 41 -1.02 0.63 7.89
C THR A 41 -1.21 0.13 6.46
N CYS A 42 -2.47 -0.15 6.10
CA CYS A 42 -2.88 -0.48 4.76
C CYS A 42 -2.80 0.74 3.81
N MET A 43 -2.57 0.50 2.52
CA MET A 43 -2.60 1.55 1.49
C MET A 43 -3.97 2.23 1.35
N ASP A 44 -5.07 1.59 1.76
CA ASP A 44 -6.43 2.11 1.61
C ASP A 44 -6.85 3.10 2.72
N CYS A 45 -5.99 3.35 3.72
CA CYS A 45 -6.33 4.12 4.93
C CYS A 45 -5.63 5.50 5.17
N PRO A 46 -4.85 6.11 4.25
CA PRO A 46 -3.91 7.18 4.62
C PRO A 46 -4.55 8.47 5.13
N MET A 47 -5.53 9.02 4.41
CA MET A 47 -6.08 10.34 4.76
C MET A 47 -7.00 10.30 5.99
N GLU A 48 -7.59 9.14 6.26
CA GLU A 48 -8.38 8.92 7.46
C GLU A 48 -7.49 8.62 8.67
N LEU A 49 -6.28 8.05 8.48
CA LEU A 49 -5.33 7.77 9.55
C LEU A 49 -5.03 8.98 10.43
N ASN A 50 -4.65 10.11 9.81
CA ASN A 50 -4.37 11.31 10.59
C ASN A 50 -5.59 11.76 11.41
N LYS A 51 -6.80 11.61 10.85
CA LYS A 51 -8.04 11.99 11.54
C LYS A 51 -8.36 11.05 12.70
N PHE A 52 -8.40 9.74 12.48
CA PHE A 52 -8.83 8.80 13.51
C PHE A 52 -7.75 8.55 14.58
N ALA A 53 -6.46 8.62 14.22
CA ALA A 53 -5.36 8.53 15.17
C ALA A 53 -5.07 9.88 15.85
N ASN A 54 -5.84 10.92 15.51
CA ASN A 54 -5.68 12.29 16.02
C ASN A 54 -4.22 12.76 15.88
N LEU A 55 -3.67 12.62 14.69
CA LEU A 55 -2.33 13.07 14.31
C LEU A 55 -2.45 14.39 13.54
N LYS A 56 -1.64 15.36 13.94
CA LYS A 56 -1.33 16.54 13.16
C LYS A 56 -0.20 16.25 12.18
N ASP A 57 0.08 17.20 11.29
CA ASP A 57 1.22 17.12 10.39
C ASP A 57 2.51 16.84 11.19
N VAL A 58 3.25 15.81 10.78
CA VAL A 58 4.58 15.45 11.31
C VAL A 58 4.58 14.98 12.78
N GLU A 59 3.48 14.36 13.23
CA GLU A 59 3.46 13.72 14.55
C GLU A 59 3.91 12.25 14.54
N ALA A 60 3.92 11.57 13.39
CA ALA A 60 4.36 10.19 13.24
C ALA A 60 4.88 9.90 11.82
N TYR A 61 5.76 8.91 11.68
CA TYR A 61 6.04 8.32 10.37
C TYR A 61 4.96 7.30 10.02
N ILE A 62 4.49 7.32 8.78
CA ILE A 62 3.46 6.40 8.28
C ILE A 62 4.07 5.52 7.19
N VAL A 63 4.15 4.22 7.45
CA VAL A 63 4.51 3.18 6.48
C VAL A 63 3.22 2.58 5.95
N GLN A 64 3.07 2.59 4.62
CA GLN A 64 1.95 1.93 3.95
C GLN A 64 2.43 0.66 3.26
N ALA A 65 1.73 -0.43 3.49
CA ALA A 65 1.92 -1.69 2.77
C ALA A 65 0.58 -2.16 2.22
N ALA A 66 0.59 -2.91 1.11
CA ALA A 66 -0.64 -3.33 0.43
C ALA A 66 -1.67 -3.91 1.40
N THR A 67 -1.25 -4.81 2.28
CA THR A 67 -2.12 -5.44 3.28
C THR A 67 -1.88 -4.93 4.71
N GLY A 68 -1.05 -3.90 4.89
CA GLY A 68 -0.53 -3.49 6.21
C GLY A 68 0.45 -4.49 6.83
N CYS A 69 0.83 -5.55 6.10
CA CYS A 69 1.73 -6.60 6.61
C CYS A 69 3.18 -6.09 6.76
N GLY A 70 3.87 -6.62 7.78
CA GLY A 70 5.30 -6.43 8.03
C GLY A 70 6.18 -7.17 7.01
N THR A 71 6.11 -6.75 5.75
CA THR A 71 7.04 -7.17 4.69
C THR A 71 8.46 -6.69 5.01
N ASP A 72 9.48 -7.28 4.38
CA ASP A 72 10.88 -6.88 4.56
C ASP A 72 11.06 -5.36 4.40
N LYS A 73 10.43 -4.76 3.38
CA LYS A 73 10.47 -3.30 3.17
C LYS A 73 9.81 -2.50 4.30
N ALA A 74 8.71 -3.00 4.86
CA ALA A 74 8.04 -2.35 5.98
C ALA A 74 8.89 -2.45 7.25
N ILE A 75 9.48 -3.61 7.51
CA ILE A 75 10.41 -3.83 8.63
C ILE A 75 11.64 -2.95 8.48
N ASP A 76 12.27 -2.91 7.30
CA ASP A 76 13.42 -2.07 7.01
C ASP A 76 13.11 -0.58 7.30
N SER A 77 11.91 -0.14 6.95
CA SER A 77 11.44 1.22 7.24
C SER A 77 11.29 1.45 8.75
N LEU A 78 10.62 0.54 9.47
CA LEU A 78 10.44 0.65 10.92
C LEU A 78 11.77 0.65 11.68
N VAL A 79 12.71 -0.21 11.28
CA VAL A 79 14.06 -0.29 11.83
C VAL A 79 14.83 0.99 11.54
N THR A 80 14.72 1.54 10.32
CA THR A 80 15.35 2.80 9.94
C THR A 80 14.84 3.94 10.80
N PHE A 81 13.52 4.02 11.00
CA PHE A 81 12.89 5.06 11.81
C PHE A 81 13.33 4.99 13.27
N HIS A 82 13.44 3.79 13.82
CA HIS A 82 13.91 3.60 15.19
C HIS A 82 15.40 3.95 15.33
N THR A 83 16.23 3.45 14.42
CA THR A 83 17.69 3.51 14.55
C THR A 83 18.27 4.88 14.19
N PHE A 84 17.71 5.52 13.15
CA PHE A 84 18.29 6.73 12.56
C PHE A 84 17.41 7.97 12.76
N LEU A 85 16.11 7.79 13.00
CA LEU A 85 15.14 8.88 13.11
C LEU A 85 14.36 8.88 14.44
N ASP A 86 14.96 8.25 15.45
CA ASP A 86 14.60 8.38 16.86
C ASP A 86 13.16 8.03 17.24
N THR A 87 12.47 7.17 16.47
CA THR A 87 11.18 6.64 16.94
C THR A 87 11.39 5.67 18.11
N ILE A 88 10.50 5.70 19.10
CA ILE A 88 10.56 4.83 20.29
C ILE A 88 9.33 3.93 20.43
N ALA A 89 8.29 4.24 19.68
CA ALA A 89 7.05 3.48 19.65
C ALA A 89 6.70 3.15 18.20
N TRP A 90 6.06 1.99 18.04
CA TRP A 90 5.51 1.55 16.77
C TRP A 90 4.11 0.98 16.99
N SER A 91 3.24 1.15 16.00
CA SER A 91 1.88 0.60 16.01
C SER A 91 1.53 0.05 14.63
N ALA A 92 0.73 -1.01 14.60
CA ALA A 92 0.16 -1.55 13.37
C ALA A 92 -1.36 -1.35 13.40
N ILE A 93 -1.90 -0.70 12.38
CA ILE A 93 -3.33 -0.39 12.29
C ILE A 93 -3.89 -1.01 11.02
N TYR A 94 -4.85 -1.90 11.19
CA TYR A 94 -5.54 -2.57 10.10
C TYR A 94 -7.00 -2.14 10.04
N HIS A 95 -7.63 -2.32 8.88
CA HIS A 95 -9.06 -2.08 8.69
C HIS A 95 -9.74 -3.29 8.05
N THR A 96 -11.04 -3.40 8.28
CA THR A 96 -11.90 -4.36 7.58
C THR A 96 -12.19 -3.92 6.15
N GLY A 97 -12.65 -4.84 5.30
CA GLY A 97 -13.09 -4.51 3.94
C GLY A 97 -11.95 -4.21 2.96
N TYR A 98 -10.74 -4.69 3.25
CA TYR A 98 -9.60 -4.58 2.35
C TYR A 98 -9.88 -5.30 1.01
N GLY A 99 -9.67 -4.61 -0.12
CA GLY A 99 -10.10 -5.09 -1.45
C GLY A 99 -9.51 -6.45 -1.85
N MET A 100 -8.29 -6.75 -1.40
CA MET A 100 -7.63 -8.03 -1.68
C MET A 100 -7.86 -9.10 -0.61
N SER A 101 -8.73 -8.88 0.38
CA SER A 101 -9.12 -9.93 1.35
C SER A 101 -9.80 -11.15 0.68
N SER A 102 -10.30 -10.97 -0.54
CA SER A 102 -10.97 -12.00 -1.35
C SER A 102 -10.03 -12.76 -2.29
N VAL A 103 -8.73 -12.44 -2.31
CA VAL A 103 -7.74 -13.09 -3.17
C VAL A 103 -6.60 -13.63 -2.32
N MET A 104 -6.35 -14.94 -2.40
CA MET A 104 -5.23 -15.59 -1.72
C MET A 104 -3.97 -15.64 -2.60
N ASP A 105 -2.80 -15.75 -1.97
CA ASP A 105 -1.49 -15.85 -2.61
C ASP A 105 -1.49 -16.92 -3.73
N GLU A 106 -2.13 -18.08 -3.50
CA GLU A 106 -2.20 -19.16 -4.50
C GLU A 106 -2.94 -18.72 -5.76
N LYS A 107 -4.01 -17.94 -5.60
CA LYS A 107 -4.81 -17.45 -6.72
C LYS A 107 -4.02 -16.43 -7.52
N ILE A 108 -3.28 -15.55 -6.87
CA ILE A 108 -2.39 -14.58 -7.54
C ILE A 108 -1.29 -15.32 -8.32
N GLY A 109 -0.68 -16.33 -7.69
CA GLY A 109 0.34 -17.18 -8.33
C GLY A 109 -0.18 -18.03 -9.51
N GLN A 110 -1.49 -18.23 -9.61
CA GLN A 110 -2.13 -18.87 -10.77
C GLN A 110 -2.47 -17.88 -11.89
N LEU A 111 -2.94 -16.68 -11.53
CA LEU A 111 -3.43 -15.69 -12.50
C LEU A 111 -2.28 -15.00 -13.24
N LEU A 112 -1.26 -14.51 -12.51
CA LEU A 112 -0.20 -13.66 -13.07
C LEU A 112 0.72 -14.32 -14.12
N PRO A 113 1.09 -15.62 -13.99
CA PRO A 113 1.87 -16.28 -15.05
C PRO A 113 1.12 -16.42 -16.37
N ASP A 114 -0.22 -16.39 -16.33
CA ASP A 114 -1.10 -16.53 -17.49
C ASP A 114 -1.48 -15.17 -18.07
N ASP A 115 -1.91 -14.21 -17.24
CA ASP A 115 -2.22 -12.84 -17.66
C ASP A 115 -1.88 -11.76 -16.62
N LEU A 116 -1.46 -10.58 -17.09
CA LEU A 116 -1.17 -9.35 -16.34
C LEU A 116 -2.20 -8.25 -16.66
N GLU A 117 -3.14 -8.51 -17.57
CA GLU A 117 -4.31 -7.66 -17.73
C GLU A 117 -5.13 -7.63 -16.43
N THR A 118 -5.90 -6.55 -16.24
CA THR A 118 -6.74 -6.39 -15.06
C THR A 118 -7.69 -7.57 -14.90
N VAL A 119 -7.56 -8.26 -13.78
CA VAL A 119 -8.38 -9.43 -13.42
C VAL A 119 -9.86 -9.04 -13.35
N ALA A 120 -10.71 -9.86 -13.94
CA ALA A 120 -12.16 -9.70 -13.90
C ALA A 120 -12.77 -10.47 -12.72
N LEU A 121 -13.89 -9.97 -12.20
CA LEU A 121 -14.74 -10.69 -11.26
C LEU A 121 -15.85 -11.41 -12.03
N HIS A 122 -15.82 -12.74 -12.00
CA HIS A 122 -16.86 -13.59 -12.59
C HIS A 122 -17.42 -14.53 -11.52
N GLU A 123 -18.71 -14.41 -11.22
CA GLU A 123 -19.41 -15.22 -10.20
C GLU A 123 -18.71 -15.21 -8.82
N GLY A 124 -18.16 -14.06 -8.43
CA GLY A 124 -17.42 -13.91 -7.17
C GLY A 124 -15.99 -14.44 -7.18
N ASN A 125 -15.51 -14.96 -8.31
CA ASN A 125 -14.14 -15.43 -8.49
C ASN A 125 -13.32 -14.50 -9.37
N HIS A 126 -12.06 -14.34 -9.00
CA HIS A 126 -11.06 -13.62 -9.78
C HIS A 126 -10.58 -14.48 -10.95
N VAL A 127 -10.73 -13.99 -12.18
CA VAL A 127 -10.36 -14.70 -13.41
C VAL A 127 -9.66 -13.78 -14.39
N ASN A 128 -8.73 -14.32 -15.17
CA ASN A 128 -8.12 -13.57 -16.27
C ASN A 128 -9.19 -13.22 -17.31
N PRO A 129 -9.18 -12.00 -17.86
CA PRO A 129 -10.20 -11.56 -18.80
C PRO A 129 -10.14 -12.37 -20.11
N VAL A 130 -11.30 -12.61 -20.71
CA VAL A 130 -11.36 -13.25 -22.04
C VAL A 130 -10.91 -12.23 -23.09
N ARG A 131 -9.76 -12.50 -23.72
CA ARG A 131 -9.24 -11.66 -24.80
C ARG A 131 -10.02 -11.90 -26.09
N ALA A 132 -10.25 -10.83 -26.86
CA ALA A 132 -10.81 -10.91 -28.21
C ALA A 132 -9.80 -11.45 -29.25
N SER A 133 -8.50 -11.41 -28.94
CA SER A 133 -7.41 -11.91 -29.79
C SER A 133 -7.11 -13.39 -29.52
N THR A 134 -6.81 -14.14 -30.58
CA THR A 134 -6.41 -15.55 -30.56
C THR A 134 -4.93 -15.76 -30.23
N GLU A 135 -4.14 -14.69 -30.13
CA GLU A 135 -2.74 -14.76 -29.70
C GLU A 135 -2.66 -14.99 -28.19
N LYS A 136 -2.18 -16.17 -27.79
CA LYS A 136 -1.81 -16.41 -26.39
C LYS A 136 -0.70 -15.43 -26.02
N PRO A 137 -0.78 -14.73 -24.87
CA PRO A 137 0.35 -13.96 -24.38
C PRO A 137 1.58 -14.87 -24.26
N GLU A 138 2.77 -14.33 -24.54
CA GLU A 138 4.01 -15.09 -24.32
C GLU A 138 4.05 -15.58 -22.86
N PRO A 139 4.53 -16.82 -22.62
CA PRO A 139 4.59 -17.39 -21.28
C PRO A 139 5.32 -16.42 -20.35
N ARG A 140 4.62 -15.96 -19.32
CA ARG A 140 5.17 -14.99 -18.36
C ARG A 140 5.88 -15.72 -17.23
N SER A 141 6.69 -14.96 -16.49
CA SER A 141 7.50 -15.50 -15.40
C SER A 141 6.63 -16.11 -14.29
N ASP A 142 7.02 -17.30 -13.83
CA ASP A 142 6.42 -17.98 -12.68
C ASP A 142 6.76 -17.34 -11.32
N MET A 143 7.49 -16.22 -11.32
CA MET A 143 7.93 -15.52 -10.10
C MET A 143 6.77 -15.22 -9.15
N ALA A 144 5.57 -14.96 -9.68
CA ALA A 144 4.37 -14.72 -8.87
C ALA A 144 4.06 -15.83 -7.86
N LYS A 145 4.41 -17.09 -8.17
CA LYS A 145 4.24 -18.24 -7.28
C LYS A 145 5.22 -18.25 -6.10
N SER A 146 6.34 -17.54 -6.22
CA SER A 146 7.39 -17.45 -5.20
C SER A 146 7.31 -16.18 -4.35
N ILE A 147 6.47 -15.22 -4.74
CA ILE A 147 6.23 -14.00 -3.98
C ILE A 147 5.24 -14.31 -2.86
N LYS A 148 5.57 -13.86 -1.64
CA LYS A 148 4.61 -13.78 -0.55
C LYS A 148 3.82 -12.49 -0.71
N TRP A 149 2.56 -12.60 -1.07
CA TRP A 149 1.67 -11.45 -1.27
C TRP A 149 1.04 -10.98 0.03
N CYS A 150 1.26 -11.71 1.12
CA CYS A 150 0.81 -11.38 2.47
C CYS A 150 -0.71 -11.23 2.55
N THR A 151 -1.43 -12.07 1.80
CA THR A 151 -2.88 -12.18 1.86
C THR A 151 -3.31 -12.94 3.12
N PHE A 152 -4.52 -12.67 3.59
CA PHE A 152 -5.09 -13.34 4.76
C PHE A 152 -6.61 -13.43 4.60
N SER A 153 -7.19 -14.55 5.05
CA SER A 153 -8.63 -14.77 5.05
C SER A 153 -9.31 -14.25 6.31
N ASN A 154 -8.56 -14.13 7.42
CA ASN A 154 -9.05 -13.65 8.70
C ASN A 154 -8.08 -12.61 9.27
N LEU A 155 -8.55 -11.37 9.34
CA LEU A 155 -7.76 -10.26 9.87
C LEU A 155 -7.36 -10.49 11.34
N THR A 156 -8.22 -11.13 12.14
CA THR A 156 -7.96 -11.39 13.56
C THR A 156 -6.76 -12.32 13.76
N GLU A 157 -6.54 -13.26 12.84
CA GLU A 157 -5.42 -14.20 12.91
C GLU A 157 -4.08 -13.55 12.50
N SER A 158 -4.13 -12.45 11.74
CA SER A 158 -2.93 -11.67 11.40
C SER A 158 -2.42 -10.80 12.55
N VAL A 159 -3.22 -10.59 13.61
CA VAL A 159 -2.86 -9.79 14.77
C VAL A 159 -2.65 -10.72 15.97
N THR A 160 -1.40 -11.08 16.24
CA THR A 160 -1.04 -11.74 17.51
C THR A 160 -0.77 -10.67 18.56
N THR A 161 -1.76 -10.36 19.40
CA THR A 161 -1.53 -9.56 20.61
C THR A 161 -0.73 -10.40 21.60
N ARG A 162 0.50 -9.98 21.87
CA ARG A 162 1.28 -10.45 23.02
C ARG A 162 1.35 -9.28 23.99
N GLU A 163 0.54 -9.30 25.03
CA GLU A 163 0.68 -8.34 26.12
C GLU A 163 2.04 -8.58 26.79
N LEU A 164 2.97 -7.66 26.54
CA LEU A 164 4.24 -7.61 27.25
C LEU A 164 3.92 -7.25 28.71
N HIS A 165 3.89 -8.25 29.57
CA HIS A 165 3.87 -8.10 31.02
C HIS A 165 5.27 -7.70 31.53
#